data_AF-A0A1H3S8E6-F1
#
_entry.id   AF-A0A1H3S8E6-F1
#
_cell.length_a   1.000
_cell.length_b   1.000
_cell.length_c   1.000
_cell.angle_alpha   90.00
_cell.angle_beta   90.00
_cell.angle_gamma   90.00
#
_symmetry.space_group_name_H-M   'P 1'
#
loop_
_entity.id
_entity.type
_entity.pdbx_description
1 polymer ?
#
loop_
_entity_poly.entity_id
_entity_poly.type
_entity_poly.pdbx_seq_one_letter_code
_entity_poly.pdbx_strand_id
1 'polypeptide(L)'
;MVTLRHFAWTSKIVGDQPELIDVEPQYGLRRLPVALAEVVGINALAVPVADHAVKFSTRLHELRLLASYLHDTGDEILLREAEFRSSALHIRRFVSESAGMGMLTAVVTSCRRWAAGGSQVHHVDALPTALAKFSGTRVRPDLLFEITPGTFLAGEARGRSGPPPRSVRKDQERRISSLLPWARRHCPVVMTWASFTAAGTTVDLFRPVDGDHGMDGPFGTPAEPFLFEDESESPRIREFRVRSLSDRVLENVLPEANDLPSSEAAVTPPSRPDPTPPSGIRETGRRHLEQLERELWRSAPKLSIRVAGRRCQGQWVRTDLFAEGAGQLFFGVLDEAITVDEAVEVASRLRARLAAVTAEAVGWSRRVDMHDKNVWDEMRVTVAVYSRILVVVDPDGISSVREALAD
;
A
#
# COMPACT_ATOMS: atom_id res chain seq x y z
N MET A 1 -6.66 -9.53 -6.65
CA MET A 1 -7.87 -8.69 -6.45
C MET A 1 -8.07 -8.35 -4.98
N VAL A 2 -8.74 -7.23 -4.71
CA VAL A 2 -9.24 -6.87 -3.37
C VAL A 2 -10.72 -6.49 -3.45
N THR A 3 -11.45 -6.74 -2.37
CA THR A 3 -12.83 -6.26 -2.24
C THR A 3 -12.80 -4.77 -1.88
N LEU A 4 -13.56 -3.95 -2.58
CA LEU A 4 -13.66 -2.52 -2.37
C LEU A 4 -15.09 -2.16 -2.00
N ARG A 5 -15.25 -1.43 -0.89
CA ARG A 5 -16.51 -0.87 -0.42
C ARG A 5 -16.41 0.65 -0.47
N HIS A 6 -17.40 1.29 -1.06
CA HIS A 6 -17.40 2.75 -1.20
C HIS A 6 -18.26 3.37 -0.11
N PHE A 7 -17.78 4.46 0.46
CA PHE A 7 -18.49 5.28 1.42
C PHE A 7 -18.31 6.75 1.04
N ALA A 8 -19.39 7.50 1.03
CA ALA A 8 -19.34 8.93 0.86
C ALA A 8 -19.68 9.62 2.18
N TRP A 9 -18.93 10.66 2.53
CA TRP A 9 -19.15 11.44 3.73
C TRP A 9 -19.52 12.88 3.40
N THR A 10 -20.38 13.46 4.23
CA THR A 10 -20.79 14.87 4.15
C THR A 10 -20.31 15.62 5.37
N SER A 11 -19.99 16.89 5.20
CA SER A 11 -19.60 17.76 6.31
C SER A 11 -20.29 19.12 6.22
N LYS A 12 -20.50 19.77 7.35
CA LYS A 12 -20.97 21.16 7.43
C LYS A 12 -19.98 21.98 8.24
N ILE A 13 -20.07 23.28 8.09
CA ILE A 13 -19.36 24.21 8.96
C ILE A 13 -20.27 24.58 10.13
N VAL A 14 -19.81 24.35 11.36
CA VAL A 14 -20.45 24.80 12.60
C VAL A 14 -19.51 25.79 13.28
N GLY A 15 -19.89 27.07 13.29
CA GLY A 15 -18.99 28.15 13.67
C GLY A 15 -17.82 28.26 12.70
N ASP A 16 -16.60 28.01 13.16
CA ASP A 16 -15.39 27.92 12.30
C ASP A 16 -14.78 26.51 12.25
N GLN A 17 -15.53 25.49 12.69
CA GLN A 17 -15.05 24.10 12.66
C GLN A 17 -15.85 23.28 11.65
N PRO A 18 -15.19 22.50 10.79
CA PRO A 18 -15.88 21.52 9.98
C PRO A 18 -16.30 20.32 10.85
N GLU A 19 -17.57 19.90 10.72
CA GLU A 19 -18.14 18.76 11.42
C GLU A 19 -18.65 17.73 10.42
N LEU A 20 -18.29 16.46 10.65
CA LEU A 20 -18.84 15.33 9.92
C LEU A 20 -20.33 15.20 10.23
N ILE A 21 -21.17 15.12 9.20
CA ILE A 21 -22.62 14.95 9.34
C ILE A 21 -22.98 13.49 9.24
N ASP A 22 -22.57 12.85 8.14
CA ASP A 22 -22.97 11.49 7.82
C ASP A 22 -21.91 10.78 6.97
N VAL A 23 -21.95 9.44 7.00
CA VAL A 23 -21.15 8.54 6.17
C VAL A 23 -22.05 7.44 5.62
N GLU A 24 -22.33 7.51 4.33
CA GLU A 24 -23.26 6.60 3.66
C GLU A 24 -22.52 5.61 2.74
N PRO A 25 -22.89 4.32 2.73
CA PRO A 25 -22.38 3.37 1.77
C PRO A 25 -22.81 3.74 0.34
N GLN A 26 -21.92 3.49 -0.63
CA GLN A 26 -22.11 3.81 -2.05
C GLN A 26 -21.81 2.58 -2.92
N TYR A 27 -22.40 2.54 -4.11
CA TYR A 27 -22.02 1.69 -5.26
C TYR A 27 -21.93 0.17 -5.08
N GLY A 28 -22.36 -0.39 -3.94
CA GLY A 28 -22.29 -1.83 -3.65
C GLY A 28 -20.86 -2.36 -3.55
N LEU A 29 -20.72 -3.68 -3.44
CA LEU A 29 -19.40 -4.32 -3.43
C LEU A 29 -18.74 -4.27 -4.81
N ARG A 30 -17.43 -4.01 -4.80
CA ARG A 30 -16.61 -3.95 -6.01
C ARG A 30 -15.36 -4.79 -5.85
N ARG A 31 -14.75 -5.17 -6.97
CA ARG A 31 -13.46 -5.86 -7.01
C ARG A 31 -12.45 -5.00 -7.76
N LEU A 32 -11.26 -4.86 -7.17
CA LEU A 32 -10.18 -4.08 -7.72
C LEU A 32 -8.95 -4.98 -7.97
N PRO A 33 -8.38 -4.97 -9.19
CA PRO A 33 -7.11 -5.64 -9.43
C PRO A 33 -6.01 -4.86 -8.72
N VAL A 34 -5.40 -5.49 -7.73
CA VAL A 34 -4.25 -4.96 -7.00
C VAL A 34 -3.25 -6.09 -6.90
N ALA A 35 -2.04 -5.83 -7.36
CA ALA A 35 -0.93 -6.77 -7.33
C ALA A 35 -0.08 -6.55 -6.07
N LEU A 36 0.42 -7.61 -5.44
CA LEU A 36 1.26 -7.46 -4.25
C LEU A 36 2.53 -6.66 -4.54
N ALA A 37 3.13 -6.80 -5.74
CA ALA A 37 4.27 -6.00 -6.15
C ALA A 37 3.99 -4.49 -6.13
N GLU A 38 2.77 -4.05 -6.41
CA GLU A 38 2.40 -2.62 -6.37
C GLU A 38 2.32 -2.14 -4.91
N VAL A 39 1.66 -2.92 -4.04
CA VAL A 39 1.57 -2.64 -2.60
C VAL A 39 2.96 -2.54 -1.97
N VAL A 40 3.86 -3.46 -2.31
CA VAL A 40 5.26 -3.45 -1.86
C VAL A 40 6.03 -2.29 -2.49
N GLY A 41 5.85 -2.04 -3.79
CA GLY A 41 6.53 -1.01 -4.55
C GLY A 41 6.32 0.41 -4.04
N ILE A 42 5.11 0.74 -3.59
CA ILE A 42 4.81 2.05 -2.99
C ILE A 42 5.64 2.27 -1.72
N ASN A 43 5.79 1.23 -0.89
CA ASN A 43 6.63 1.30 0.31
C ASN A 43 8.14 1.40 -0.02
N ALA A 44 8.54 1.02 -1.24
CA ALA A 44 9.90 1.22 -1.72
C ALA A 44 10.23 2.70 -1.97
N LEU A 45 9.21 3.50 -2.29
CA LEU A 45 9.30 4.93 -2.56
C LEU A 45 9.14 5.79 -1.30
N ALA A 46 8.96 5.15 -0.13
CA ALA A 46 8.79 5.87 1.12
C ALA A 46 10.06 6.64 1.49
N VAL A 47 9.94 7.97 1.54
CA VAL A 47 11.02 8.88 1.92
C VAL A 47 11.07 8.96 3.45
N PRO A 48 12.25 8.74 4.08
CA PRO A 48 12.38 8.89 5.52
C PRO A 48 12.21 10.35 5.94
N VAL A 49 11.70 10.56 7.16
CA VAL A 49 11.52 11.89 7.76
C VAL A 49 12.86 12.52 8.19
N ALA A 50 13.90 11.69 8.37
CA ALA A 50 15.22 12.12 8.80
C ALA A 50 16.19 12.21 7.61
N ASP A 51 17.13 13.16 7.67
CA ASP A 51 18.21 13.39 6.69
C ASP A 51 19.25 12.24 6.63
N HIS A 52 18.91 11.05 7.10
CA HIS A 52 19.78 9.89 7.08
C HIS A 52 19.66 9.15 5.76
N ALA A 53 20.80 8.87 5.15
CA ALA A 53 20.85 8.14 3.90
C ALA A 53 20.21 6.74 4.05
N VAL A 54 19.26 6.40 3.17
CA VAL A 54 18.60 5.09 3.19
C VAL A 54 19.48 4.08 2.48
N LYS A 55 19.92 3.06 3.21
CA LYS A 55 20.65 1.93 2.63
C LYS A 55 19.67 0.97 1.94
N PHE A 56 20.07 0.48 0.77
CA PHE A 56 19.34 -0.53 0.01
C PHE A 56 18.98 -1.75 0.87
N SER A 57 19.93 -2.26 1.66
CA SER A 57 19.70 -3.43 2.53
C SER A 57 18.61 -3.20 3.57
N THR A 58 18.50 -1.98 4.11
CA THR A 58 17.45 -1.62 5.08
C THR A 58 16.10 -1.62 4.38
N ARG A 59 16.00 -0.95 3.23
CA ARG A 59 14.76 -0.91 2.45
C ARG A 59 14.34 -2.32 2.02
N LEU A 60 15.27 -3.13 1.51
CA LEU A 60 15.01 -4.51 1.14
C LEU A 60 14.49 -5.35 2.33
N HIS A 61 15.02 -5.14 3.53
CA HIS A 61 14.54 -5.83 4.73
C HIS A 61 13.10 -5.45 5.08
N GLU A 62 12.76 -4.16 5.01
CA GLU A 62 11.39 -3.66 5.23
C GLU A 62 10.40 -4.22 4.21
N LEU A 63 10.77 -4.19 2.92
CA LEU A 63 9.94 -4.75 1.84
C LEU A 63 9.79 -6.27 1.98
N ARG A 64 10.87 -6.96 2.33
CA ARG A 64 10.84 -8.40 2.61
C ARG A 64 9.89 -8.71 3.75
N LEU A 65 9.97 -7.97 4.86
CA LEU A 65 9.11 -8.16 6.03
C LEU A 65 7.63 -8.01 5.65
N LEU A 66 7.28 -6.99 4.86
CA LEU A 66 5.92 -6.81 4.35
C LEU A 66 5.47 -8.00 3.48
N ALA A 67 6.29 -8.40 2.51
CA ALA A 67 6.02 -9.53 1.62
C ALA A 67 6.02 -10.89 2.34
N SER A 68 6.57 -10.98 3.57
CA SER A 68 6.54 -12.21 4.36
C SER A 68 5.21 -12.50 5.02
N TYR A 69 4.40 -11.47 5.31
CA TYR A 69 3.10 -11.63 5.94
C TYR A 69 1.93 -11.54 4.96
N LEU A 70 2.18 -11.06 3.75
CA LEU A 70 1.18 -10.99 2.68
C LEU A 70 1.46 -12.10 1.67
N HIS A 71 0.40 -12.81 1.29
CA HIS A 71 0.44 -13.83 0.26
C HIS A 71 -0.41 -13.39 -0.92
N ASP A 72 0.15 -13.45 -2.12
CA ASP A 72 -0.59 -13.21 -3.36
C ASP A 72 -0.98 -14.56 -3.96
N THR A 73 -2.27 -14.81 -4.06
CA THR A 73 -2.81 -16.04 -4.66
C THR A 73 -2.97 -15.95 -6.18
N GLY A 74 -2.69 -14.77 -6.78
CA GLY A 74 -3.07 -14.40 -8.15
C GLY A 74 -4.43 -13.69 -8.15
N ASP A 75 -5.40 -14.27 -7.45
CA ASP A 75 -6.75 -13.72 -7.34
C ASP A 75 -6.94 -12.78 -6.16
N GLU A 76 -6.22 -12.98 -5.06
CA GLU A 76 -6.39 -12.23 -3.82
C GLU A 76 -5.08 -12.03 -3.07
N ILE A 77 -4.97 -10.87 -2.40
CA ILE A 77 -3.93 -10.62 -1.41
C ILE A 77 -4.47 -11.05 -0.05
N LEU A 78 -3.79 -12.00 0.59
CA LEU A 78 -4.18 -12.62 1.85
C LEU A 78 -3.16 -12.32 2.95
N LEU A 79 -3.62 -12.30 4.20
CA LEU A 79 -2.76 -12.24 5.36
C LEU A 79 -2.37 -13.65 5.81
N ARG A 80 -1.07 -13.89 6.03
CA ARG A 80 -0.57 -15.06 6.77
C ARG A 80 -0.88 -14.89 8.25
N GLU A 81 -2.13 -15.17 8.61
CA GLU A 81 -2.72 -14.74 9.86
C GLU A 81 -2.10 -15.39 11.09
N ALA A 82 -1.71 -16.66 11.01
CA ALA A 82 -1.07 -17.36 12.11
C ALA A 82 0.29 -16.73 12.45
N GLU A 83 1.13 -16.54 11.44
CA GLU A 83 2.44 -15.90 11.55
C GLU A 83 2.28 -14.46 12.03
N PHE A 84 1.35 -13.71 11.42
CA PHE A 84 1.07 -12.33 11.81
C PHE A 84 0.66 -12.22 13.28
N ARG A 85 -0.30 -13.04 13.75
CA ARG A 85 -0.76 -13.02 15.15
C ARG A 85 0.33 -13.41 16.14
N SER A 86 1.23 -14.32 15.76
CA SER A 86 2.36 -14.75 16.61
C SER A 86 3.49 -13.72 16.70
N SER A 87 3.43 -12.66 15.90
CA SER A 87 4.49 -11.66 15.79
C SER A 87 4.39 -10.54 16.82
N ALA A 88 5.52 -9.89 17.08
CA ALA A 88 5.58 -8.73 17.96
C ALA A 88 4.65 -7.60 17.48
N LEU A 89 4.09 -6.84 18.42
CA LEU A 89 3.13 -5.77 18.13
C LEU A 89 3.66 -4.74 17.11
N HIS A 90 4.93 -4.34 17.23
CA HIS A 90 5.53 -3.37 16.32
C HIS A 90 5.67 -3.89 14.88
N ILE A 91 5.90 -5.20 14.69
CA ILE A 91 5.92 -5.83 13.36
C ILE A 91 4.51 -5.84 12.76
N ARG A 92 3.52 -6.26 13.55
CA ARG A 92 2.11 -6.27 13.13
C ARG A 92 1.65 -4.87 12.69
N ARG A 93 2.02 -3.86 13.49
CA ARG A 93 1.73 -2.46 13.20
C ARG A 93 2.42 -2.01 11.91
N PHE A 94 3.72 -2.23 11.77
CA PHE A 94 4.48 -1.92 10.56
C PHE A 94 3.85 -2.53 9.31
N VAL A 95 3.55 -3.84 9.33
CA VAL A 95 2.99 -4.57 8.19
C VAL A 95 1.62 -4.02 7.82
N SER A 96 0.71 -3.86 8.79
CA SER A 96 -0.64 -3.36 8.52
C SER A 96 -0.66 -1.91 8.04
N GLU A 97 0.12 -1.01 8.64
CA GLU A 97 0.24 0.38 8.20
C GLU A 97 0.85 0.47 6.79
N SER A 98 1.95 -0.26 6.53
CA SER A 98 2.62 -0.29 5.22
C SER A 98 1.72 -0.87 4.12
N ALA A 99 1.04 -1.98 4.41
CA ALA A 99 0.07 -2.57 3.48
C ALA A 99 -1.11 -1.62 3.23
N GLY A 100 -1.61 -0.95 4.28
CA GLY A 100 -2.68 0.03 4.18
C GLY A 100 -2.33 1.21 3.27
N MET A 101 -1.11 1.75 3.36
CA MET A 101 -0.62 2.81 2.46
C MET A 101 -0.53 2.33 1.01
N GLY A 102 -0.08 1.08 0.82
CA GLY A 102 -0.08 0.44 -0.50
C GLY A 102 -1.49 0.33 -1.09
N MET A 103 -2.47 -0.09 -0.27
CA MET A 103 -3.89 -0.19 -0.68
C MET A 103 -4.50 1.17 -1.01
N LEU A 104 -4.24 2.19 -0.17
CA LEU A 104 -4.68 3.56 -0.44
C LEU A 104 -4.23 4.02 -1.84
N THR A 105 -2.93 3.85 -2.10
CA THR A 105 -2.35 4.31 -3.36
C THR A 105 -2.87 3.49 -4.53
N ALA A 106 -3.03 2.16 -4.40
CA ALA A 106 -3.62 1.32 -5.44
C ALA A 106 -5.06 1.71 -5.76
N VAL A 107 -5.87 2.01 -4.74
CA VAL A 107 -7.24 2.51 -4.90
C VAL A 107 -7.25 3.85 -5.61
N VAL A 108 -6.48 4.84 -5.14
CA VAL A 108 -6.41 6.18 -5.79
C VAL A 108 -5.93 6.04 -7.25
N THR A 109 -4.93 5.18 -7.49
CA THR A 109 -4.39 4.91 -8.82
C THR A 109 -5.48 4.40 -9.76
N SER A 110 -6.19 3.38 -9.31
CA SER A 110 -7.25 2.73 -10.08
C SER A 110 -8.43 3.67 -10.35
N CYS A 111 -8.83 4.46 -9.35
CA CYS A 111 -9.98 5.33 -9.46
C CYS A 111 -9.75 6.47 -10.47
N ARG A 112 -8.50 6.96 -10.59
CA ARG A 112 -8.20 8.08 -11.49
C ARG A 112 -7.69 7.70 -12.86
N ARG A 113 -7.55 6.40 -13.14
CA ARG A 113 -6.66 5.92 -14.21
C ARG A 113 -5.29 6.61 -14.09
N TRP A 114 -4.86 6.79 -12.85
CA TRP A 114 -3.60 7.43 -12.52
C TRP A 114 -2.52 6.54 -13.11
N ALA A 115 -1.74 7.06 -14.05
CA ALA A 115 -0.63 6.30 -14.57
C ALA A 115 0.43 6.24 -13.47
N ALA A 116 0.58 5.08 -12.84
CA ALA A 116 1.61 4.82 -11.84
C ALA A 116 2.97 5.19 -12.46
N GLY A 117 3.51 6.34 -12.07
CA GLY A 117 4.78 6.88 -12.56
C GLY A 117 4.75 8.34 -13.03
N GLY A 118 3.59 8.92 -13.36
CA GLY A 118 3.49 10.31 -13.86
C GLY A 118 3.27 11.37 -12.82
N SER A 119 2.79 10.94 -11.67
CA SER A 119 2.32 11.80 -10.61
C SER A 119 2.96 11.39 -9.31
N GLN A 120 3.35 12.39 -8.54
CA GLN A 120 4.15 12.19 -7.34
C GLN A 120 3.23 11.85 -6.17
N VAL A 121 3.43 10.67 -5.59
CA VAL A 121 2.98 10.36 -4.23
C VAL A 121 4.04 10.92 -3.29
N HIS A 122 3.62 11.72 -2.32
CA HIS A 122 4.50 12.21 -1.28
C HIS A 122 4.02 11.73 0.08
N HIS A 123 4.94 11.26 0.92
CA HIS A 123 4.66 11.15 2.35
C HIS A 123 4.58 12.55 2.94
N VAL A 124 3.49 12.88 3.64
CA VAL A 124 3.27 14.23 4.17
C VAL A 124 4.37 14.61 5.16
N ASP A 125 4.93 13.64 5.88
CA ASP A 125 6.03 13.85 6.82
C ASP A 125 7.35 14.26 6.15
N ALA A 126 7.50 13.97 4.86
CA ALA A 126 8.67 14.36 4.07
C ALA A 126 8.46 15.69 3.31
N LEU A 127 7.32 16.35 3.49
CA LEU A 127 6.99 17.62 2.85
C LEU A 127 7.37 18.82 3.71
N PRO A 128 7.46 20.04 3.11
CA PRO A 128 7.78 21.24 3.85
C PRO A 128 6.92 21.43 5.10
N THR A 129 7.56 22.03 6.09
CA THR A 129 7.02 22.25 7.43
C THR A 129 5.64 22.90 7.44
N ALA A 130 5.29 23.73 6.45
CA ALA A 130 3.97 24.38 6.37
C ALA A 130 2.79 23.43 6.11
N LEU A 131 3.02 22.27 5.47
CA LEU A 131 2.02 21.21 5.35
C LEU A 131 2.07 20.22 6.53
N ALA A 132 3.26 20.03 7.11
CA ALA A 132 3.48 19.11 8.23
C ALA A 132 3.08 19.71 9.60
N LYS A 133 3.13 21.05 9.76
CA LYS A 133 2.77 21.77 11.00
C LYS A 133 1.34 22.28 10.95
N PHE A 134 0.45 21.59 11.66
CA PHE A 134 -0.86 22.10 12.01
C PHE A 134 -0.90 22.49 13.49
N SER A 135 -1.35 23.71 13.80
CA SER A 135 -1.52 24.18 15.18
C SER A 135 -2.82 23.64 15.79
N GLY A 136 -2.74 23.17 17.03
CA GLY A 136 -3.90 22.86 17.89
C GLY A 136 -4.42 21.42 17.81
N THR A 137 -4.62 20.86 16.62
CA THR A 137 -5.09 19.46 16.46
C THR A 137 -4.09 18.68 15.60
N ARG A 138 -3.31 17.80 16.23
CA ARG A 138 -2.09 17.14 15.71
C ARG A 138 -2.32 16.13 14.56
N VAL A 139 -3.46 16.15 13.88
CA VAL A 139 -3.80 15.13 12.89
C VAL A 139 -3.57 15.66 11.48
N ARG A 140 -2.72 14.94 10.74
CA ARG A 140 -2.45 15.12 9.32
C ARG A 140 -2.66 13.80 8.58
N PRO A 141 -2.97 13.85 7.26
CA PRO A 141 -3.03 12.67 6.41
C PRO A 141 -1.63 12.07 6.20
N ASP A 142 -1.56 10.81 5.77
CA ASP A 142 -0.31 10.07 5.57
C ASP A 142 0.36 10.44 4.23
N LEU A 143 -0.44 10.53 3.17
CA LEU A 143 0.02 10.72 1.79
C LEU A 143 -0.59 11.98 1.16
N LEU A 144 0.14 12.56 0.21
CA LEU A 144 -0.32 13.62 -0.67
C LEU A 144 -0.10 13.17 -2.13
N PHE A 145 -1.19 13.12 -2.89
CA PHE A 145 -1.20 12.74 -4.30
C PHE A 145 -1.31 13.99 -5.17
N GLU A 146 -0.37 14.22 -6.08
CA GLU A 146 -0.53 15.22 -7.13
C GLU A 146 -1.35 14.63 -8.29
N ILE A 147 -2.65 14.93 -8.35
CA ILE A 147 -3.57 14.33 -9.32
C ILE A 147 -3.38 14.95 -10.71
N THR A 148 -3.27 16.27 -10.76
CA THR A 148 -2.84 17.06 -11.93
C THR A 148 -1.85 18.12 -11.44
N PRO A 149 -1.04 18.72 -12.32
CA PRO A 149 -0.07 19.74 -11.90
C PRO A 149 -0.70 20.84 -11.03
N GLY A 150 -0.29 20.89 -9.76
CA GLY A 150 -0.81 21.86 -8.78
C GLY A 150 -2.15 21.51 -8.11
N THR A 151 -2.79 20.38 -8.46
CA THR A 151 -3.99 19.88 -7.81
C THR A 151 -3.65 18.67 -6.95
N PHE A 152 -3.94 18.77 -5.65
CA PHE A 152 -3.57 17.75 -4.68
C PHE A 152 -4.80 17.05 -4.09
N LEU A 153 -4.62 15.77 -3.77
CA LEU A 153 -5.54 14.97 -3.00
C LEU A 153 -4.77 14.38 -1.82
N ALA A 154 -5.21 14.66 -0.60
CA ALA A 154 -4.67 14.03 0.57
C ALA A 154 -5.24 12.62 0.76
N GLY A 155 -4.41 11.73 1.30
CA GLY A 155 -4.73 10.35 1.53
C GLY A 155 -4.42 9.91 2.95
N GLU A 156 -5.41 9.39 3.64
CA GLU A 156 -5.26 8.73 4.93
C GLU A 156 -5.35 7.21 4.76
N ALA A 157 -4.36 6.49 5.28
CA ALA A 157 -4.31 5.04 5.25
C ALA A 157 -4.43 4.45 6.65
N ARG A 158 -5.34 3.48 6.77
CA ARG A 158 -5.42 2.61 7.94
C ARG A 158 -5.41 1.17 7.49
N GLY A 159 -4.51 0.39 8.06
CA GLY A 159 -4.51 -1.06 7.91
C GLY A 159 -4.86 -1.74 9.22
N ARG A 160 -5.57 -2.86 9.13
CA ARG A 160 -5.86 -3.71 10.28
C ARG A 160 -5.73 -5.18 9.92
N SER A 161 -5.46 -5.98 10.93
CA SER A 161 -5.72 -7.42 10.89
C SER A 161 -7.08 -7.68 11.51
N GLY A 162 -7.87 -8.52 10.86
CA GLY A 162 -9.22 -8.89 11.30
C GLY A 162 -10.30 -8.54 10.27
N PRO A 163 -11.50 -9.11 10.43
CA PRO A 163 -12.56 -9.02 9.43
C PRO A 163 -13.00 -7.57 9.21
N PRO A 164 -13.44 -7.24 7.97
CA PRO A 164 -13.99 -5.92 7.69
C PRO A 164 -15.24 -5.68 8.54
N PRO A 165 -15.45 -4.47 9.06
CA PRO A 165 -16.64 -4.20 9.85
C PRO A 165 -17.89 -4.24 8.98
N ARG A 166 -19.01 -4.74 9.51
CA ARG A 166 -20.27 -4.86 8.76
C ARG A 166 -20.88 -3.49 8.41
N SER A 167 -20.59 -2.47 9.20
CA SER A 167 -21.01 -1.07 9.00
C SER A 167 -19.85 -0.12 9.29
N VAL A 168 -20.02 1.15 8.94
CA VAL A 168 -19.10 2.21 9.37
C VAL A 168 -18.99 2.19 10.89
N ARG A 169 -17.76 2.26 11.40
CA ARG A 169 -17.44 2.27 12.83
C ARG A 169 -17.18 3.69 13.30
N LYS A 170 -17.43 3.94 14.59
CA LYS A 170 -17.13 5.22 15.26
C LYS A 170 -15.67 5.64 15.17
N ASP A 171 -14.72 4.71 15.08
CA ASP A 171 -13.30 5.05 14.90
C ASP A 171 -12.98 5.55 13.48
N GLN A 172 -13.68 5.01 12.47
CA GLN A 172 -13.62 5.52 11.10
C GLN A 172 -14.18 6.95 11.02
N GLU A 173 -15.36 7.20 11.59
CA GLU A 173 -15.98 8.53 11.67
C GLU A 173 -15.11 9.53 12.46
N ARG A 174 -14.59 9.12 13.62
CA ARG A 174 -13.69 9.94 14.44
C ARG A 174 -12.43 10.31 13.65
N ARG A 175 -11.88 9.38 12.88
CA ARG A 175 -10.69 9.66 12.05
C ARG A 175 -11.00 10.65 10.94
N ILE A 176 -12.09 10.47 10.20
CA ILE A 176 -12.53 11.43 9.17
C ILE A 176 -12.72 12.82 9.80
N SER A 177 -13.48 12.91 10.89
CA SER A 177 -13.71 14.15 11.64
C SER A 177 -12.40 14.84 12.03
N SER A 178 -11.39 14.08 12.48
CA SER A 178 -10.09 14.64 12.86
C SER A 178 -9.26 15.19 11.70
N LEU A 179 -9.53 14.76 10.47
CA LEU A 179 -8.86 15.22 9.25
C LEU A 179 -9.53 16.44 8.62
N LEU A 180 -10.82 16.68 8.90
CA LEU A 180 -11.57 17.78 8.28
C LEU A 180 -10.95 19.18 8.51
N PRO A 181 -10.43 19.53 9.70
CA PRO A 181 -9.76 20.82 9.90
C PRO A 181 -8.54 21.00 9.00
N TRP A 182 -7.78 19.92 8.75
CA TRP A 182 -6.66 19.93 7.82
C TRP A 182 -7.16 20.06 6.37
N ALA A 183 -8.14 19.24 5.97
CA ALA A 183 -8.66 19.21 4.61
C ALA A 183 -9.22 20.56 4.16
N ARG A 184 -9.95 21.25 5.04
CA ARG A 184 -10.52 22.59 4.77
C ARG A 184 -9.46 23.64 4.43
N ARG A 185 -8.25 23.53 4.98
CA ARG A 185 -7.18 24.53 4.80
C ARG A 185 -6.28 24.24 3.61
N HIS A 186 -6.19 22.98 3.19
CA HIS A 186 -5.15 22.53 2.27
C HIS A 186 -5.73 21.95 0.99
N CYS A 187 -6.29 20.75 1.08
CA CYS A 187 -6.87 20.05 -0.06
C CYS A 187 -7.83 18.95 0.43
N PRO A 188 -8.71 18.45 -0.45
CA PRO A 188 -9.60 17.36 -0.11
C PRO A 188 -8.86 16.12 0.39
N VAL A 189 -9.52 15.34 1.24
CA VAL A 189 -8.96 14.12 1.82
C VAL A 189 -9.81 12.92 1.45
N VAL A 190 -9.16 11.83 1.04
CA VAL A 190 -9.75 10.49 1.01
C VAL A 190 -9.12 9.64 2.09
N MET A 191 -9.87 8.67 2.60
CA MET A 191 -9.36 7.72 3.58
C MET A 191 -9.65 6.31 3.10
N THR A 192 -8.67 5.41 3.26
CA THR A 192 -8.91 3.98 3.12
C THR A 192 -8.73 3.26 4.44
N TRP A 193 -9.61 2.29 4.69
CA TRP A 193 -9.48 1.35 5.80
C TRP A 193 -9.36 -0.08 5.26
N ALA A 194 -8.14 -0.59 5.19
CA ALA A 194 -7.82 -1.91 4.66
C ALA A 194 -7.83 -2.98 5.77
N SER A 195 -8.63 -4.01 5.57
CA SER A 195 -8.75 -5.18 6.44
C SER A 195 -8.13 -6.38 5.76
N PHE A 196 -7.02 -6.86 6.32
CA PHE A 196 -6.28 -8.02 5.82
C PHE A 196 -6.61 -9.24 6.66
N THR A 197 -7.02 -10.33 6.01
CA THR A 197 -7.36 -11.61 6.65
C THR A 197 -6.84 -12.78 5.82
N ALA A 198 -6.86 -13.99 6.40
CA ALA A 198 -6.57 -15.20 5.63
C ALA A 198 -7.63 -15.48 4.54
N ALA A 199 -8.83 -14.92 4.65
CA ALA A 199 -9.95 -15.13 3.72
C ALA A 199 -10.05 -14.06 2.62
N GLY A 200 -9.20 -13.03 2.65
CA GLY A 200 -9.24 -11.95 1.69
C GLY A 200 -8.83 -10.59 2.25
N THR A 201 -8.62 -9.65 1.34
CA THR A 201 -8.44 -8.23 1.66
C THR A 201 -9.67 -7.43 1.27
N THR A 202 -10.19 -6.65 2.21
CA THR A 202 -11.28 -5.69 1.98
C THR A 202 -10.82 -4.27 2.29
N VAL A 203 -11.11 -3.33 1.40
CA VAL A 203 -10.77 -1.92 1.54
C VAL A 203 -12.05 -1.09 1.57
N ASP A 204 -12.23 -0.33 2.64
CA ASP A 204 -13.27 0.69 2.73
C ASP A 204 -12.70 2.01 2.23
N LEU A 205 -13.25 2.56 1.14
CA LEU A 205 -12.89 3.86 0.60
C LEU A 205 -13.89 4.91 1.06
N PHE A 206 -13.43 5.88 1.84
CA PHE A 206 -14.20 7.03 2.30
C PHE A 206 -13.80 8.28 1.52
N ARG A 207 -14.78 8.93 0.89
CA ARG A 207 -14.58 10.16 0.09
C ARG A 207 -15.63 11.23 0.40
N PRO A 208 -15.32 12.53 0.23
CA PRO A 208 -16.34 13.57 0.34
C PRO A 208 -17.41 13.39 -0.74
N VAL A 209 -18.67 13.71 -0.42
CA VAL A 209 -19.75 13.87 -1.41
C VAL A 209 -19.48 15.09 -2.30
N ASP A 210 -19.10 16.19 -1.67
CA ASP A 210 -18.87 17.47 -2.35
C ASP A 210 -17.42 17.57 -2.77
N GLY A 211 -17.17 17.29 -4.06
CA GLY A 211 -15.83 17.38 -4.59
C GLY A 211 -15.68 16.78 -5.97
N ASP A 212 -15.63 17.63 -7.00
CA ASP A 212 -15.06 17.25 -8.30
C ASP A 212 -13.56 17.11 -8.09
N HIS A 213 -13.22 15.97 -7.49
CA HIS A 213 -11.85 15.58 -7.36
C HIS A 213 -11.52 14.78 -8.59
N GLY A 214 -12.48 14.07 -9.21
CA GLY A 214 -12.35 13.03 -10.22
C GLY A 214 -12.34 11.61 -9.61
N MET A 215 -12.83 11.48 -8.37
CA MET A 215 -13.21 10.20 -7.72
C MET A 215 -14.73 9.98 -7.83
N ASP A 216 -15.34 10.42 -8.93
CA ASP A 216 -16.79 10.39 -9.11
C ASP A 216 -17.20 9.16 -9.91
N GLY A 217 -17.70 8.14 -9.20
CA GLY A 217 -18.29 6.95 -9.81
C GLY A 217 -17.95 5.65 -9.09
N PRO A 218 -18.57 4.54 -9.52
CA PRO A 218 -18.22 3.22 -9.03
C PRO A 218 -16.85 2.81 -9.59
N PHE A 219 -15.89 2.56 -8.70
CA PHE A 219 -14.58 2.03 -9.09
C PHE A 219 -14.47 0.54 -8.84
N GLY A 220 -13.74 -0.14 -9.73
CA GLY A 220 -13.66 -1.59 -9.76
C GLY A 220 -14.84 -2.24 -10.49
N THR A 221 -14.74 -3.55 -10.70
CA THR A 221 -15.81 -4.34 -11.30
C THR A 221 -16.91 -4.61 -10.26
N PRO A 222 -18.20 -4.60 -10.64
CA PRO A 222 -19.26 -5.09 -9.76
C PRO A 222 -18.93 -6.47 -9.21
N ALA A 223 -19.21 -6.70 -7.94
CA ALA A 223 -19.03 -7.99 -7.30
C ALA A 223 -20.31 -8.42 -6.62
N GLU A 224 -20.62 -9.71 -6.71
CA GLU A 224 -21.70 -10.29 -5.93
C GLU A 224 -21.38 -10.17 -4.44
N PRO A 225 -22.39 -9.95 -3.57
CA PRO A 225 -22.23 -10.09 -2.14
C PRO A 225 -21.64 -11.46 -1.85
N PHE A 226 -20.40 -11.52 -1.36
CA PHE A 226 -19.95 -12.72 -0.69
C PHE A 226 -20.85 -12.87 0.53
N LEU A 227 -21.71 -13.90 0.49
CA LEU A 227 -22.27 -14.46 1.71
C LEU A 227 -21.04 -14.89 2.50
N PHE A 228 -20.62 -14.07 3.46
CA PHE A 228 -19.82 -14.60 4.56
C PHE A 228 -20.71 -15.70 5.13
N GLU A 229 -20.40 -16.96 4.81
CA GLU A 229 -20.99 -18.08 5.50
C GLU A 229 -20.83 -17.79 6.98
N ASP A 230 -21.96 -17.82 7.67
CA ASP A 230 -22.05 -17.57 9.10
C ASP A 230 -20.94 -18.40 9.76
N GLU A 231 -20.02 -17.75 10.50
CA GLU A 231 -18.96 -18.44 11.27
C GLU A 231 -19.55 -19.27 12.43
N SER A 232 -20.77 -19.80 12.29
CA SER A 232 -21.35 -20.80 13.17
C SER A 232 -20.80 -22.21 12.92
N GLU A 233 -20.10 -22.47 11.81
CA GLU A 233 -19.57 -23.82 11.51
C GLU A 233 -18.15 -23.82 10.92
N SER A 234 -17.15 -23.34 11.68
CA SER A 234 -15.77 -23.76 11.44
C SER A 234 -15.49 -25.11 12.14
N PRO A 235 -14.88 -26.10 11.48
CA PRO A 235 -14.52 -27.36 12.12
C PRO A 235 -13.53 -27.06 13.25
N ARG A 236 -13.85 -27.54 14.44
CA ARG A 236 -13.04 -27.43 15.67
C ARG A 236 -11.58 -27.79 15.40
N ILE A 237 -10.76 -26.80 15.05
CA ILE A 237 -9.32 -26.87 15.23
C ILE A 237 -9.15 -27.07 16.73
N ARG A 238 -8.62 -28.24 17.12
CA ARG A 238 -8.40 -28.60 18.52
C ARG A 238 -7.63 -27.47 19.19
N GLU A 239 -8.35 -26.70 20.02
CA GLU A 239 -7.81 -25.73 20.95
C GLU A 239 -6.75 -26.45 21.80
N PHE A 240 -5.47 -26.32 21.44
CA PHE A 240 -4.43 -26.36 22.45
C PHE A 240 -4.55 -25.06 23.25
N ARG A 241 -5.45 -25.08 24.23
CA ARG A 241 -5.57 -24.07 25.28
C ARG A 241 -4.29 -24.07 26.11
N VAL A 242 -3.26 -23.39 25.61
CA VAL A 242 -2.47 -22.56 26.50
C VAL A 242 -3.28 -21.28 26.62
N ARG A 243 -4.09 -21.18 27.68
CA ARG A 243 -4.72 -19.91 28.07
C ARG A 243 -3.60 -18.93 28.39
N SER A 244 -3.11 -18.22 27.38
CA SER A 244 -2.20 -17.11 27.59
C SER A 244 -2.97 -16.01 28.30
N LEU A 245 -2.38 -15.46 29.37
CA LEU A 245 -2.89 -14.31 30.10
C LEU A 245 -3.13 -13.08 29.19
N SER A 246 -2.62 -13.09 27.95
CA SER A 246 -2.84 -12.07 26.92
C SER A 246 -4.30 -11.92 26.47
N ASP A 247 -5.07 -13.00 26.38
CA ASP A 247 -6.40 -12.95 25.74
C ASP A 247 -7.47 -12.29 26.63
N ARG A 248 -7.29 -12.31 27.96
CA ARG A 248 -8.16 -11.56 28.90
C ARG A 248 -7.78 -10.09 29.05
N VAL A 249 -6.58 -9.71 28.60
CA VAL A 249 -6.11 -8.32 28.60
C VAL A 249 -6.46 -7.63 27.28
N LEU A 250 -6.61 -8.38 26.17
CA LEU A 250 -6.86 -7.82 24.84
C LEU A 250 -8.29 -7.27 24.60
N GLU A 251 -9.32 -7.76 25.30
CA GLU A 251 -10.69 -7.23 25.15
C GLU A 251 -11.03 -6.10 26.12
N ASN A 252 -10.31 -5.97 27.24
CA ASN A 252 -10.60 -4.98 28.30
C ASN A 252 -9.43 -4.04 28.65
N VAL A 253 -8.28 -4.15 27.97
CA VAL A 253 -7.09 -3.29 28.16
C VAL A 253 -6.52 -2.84 26.81
N LEU A 254 -7.40 -2.59 25.83
CA LEU A 254 -7.09 -1.60 24.80
C LEU A 254 -7.47 -0.23 25.37
N PRO A 255 -6.55 0.53 26.00
CA PRO A 255 -6.71 1.96 25.89
C PRO A 255 -6.73 2.26 24.40
N GLU A 256 -7.71 3.07 24.02
CA GLU A 256 -7.71 3.81 22.77
C GLU A 256 -6.26 4.23 22.45
N ALA A 257 -5.84 4.12 21.20
CA ALA A 257 -4.57 4.68 20.73
C ALA A 257 -4.58 6.23 20.74
N ASN A 258 -5.18 6.82 21.78
CA ASN A 258 -5.31 8.25 22.05
C ASN A 258 -4.49 8.70 23.27
N ASP A 259 -4.04 7.81 24.15
CA ASP A 259 -3.30 8.23 25.36
C ASP A 259 -2.01 7.42 25.55
N LEU A 260 -0.94 7.80 24.84
CA LEU A 260 0.46 7.73 25.31
C LEU A 260 1.31 8.59 24.34
N PRO A 261 2.37 9.24 24.84
CA PRO A 261 2.93 10.44 24.24
C PRO A 261 3.51 10.14 22.86
N SER A 262 3.21 11.03 21.91
CA SER A 262 4.03 11.23 20.72
C SER A 262 5.49 11.13 21.15
N SER A 263 6.29 10.30 20.48
CA SER A 263 7.73 10.23 20.71
C SER A 263 8.33 11.61 20.41
N GLU A 264 8.38 12.46 21.43
CA GLU A 264 9.19 13.66 21.49
C GLU A 264 10.63 13.20 21.74
N ALA A 265 11.26 12.63 20.70
CA ALA A 265 12.66 12.96 20.52
C ALA A 265 12.67 14.48 20.27
N ALA A 266 13.17 15.25 21.24
CA ALA A 266 13.26 16.69 21.18
C ALA A 266 14.10 17.11 19.98
N VAL A 267 13.46 17.23 18.81
CA VAL A 267 14.00 17.95 17.66
C VAL A 267 13.88 19.42 18.03
N THR A 268 15.00 20.05 18.38
CA THR A 268 15.10 21.49 18.57
C THR A 268 14.41 22.18 17.38
N PRO A 269 13.37 22.99 17.60
CA PRO A 269 12.56 23.51 16.50
C PRO A 269 13.40 24.47 15.65
N PRO A 270 13.47 24.28 14.31
CA PRO A 270 13.90 25.38 13.44
C PRO A 270 12.87 26.51 13.55
N SER A 271 13.36 27.65 14.00
CA SER A 271 12.61 28.89 14.23
C SER A 271 12.21 29.56 12.92
N ARG A 272 11.15 29.08 12.27
CA ARG A 272 10.17 29.81 11.44
C ARG A 272 9.31 28.82 10.64
N PRO A 273 8.01 29.10 10.42
CA PRO A 273 7.23 28.39 9.40
C PRO A 273 7.81 28.73 8.03
N ASP A 274 8.20 27.71 7.27
CA ASP A 274 8.70 27.85 5.91
C ASP A 274 7.56 28.29 4.99
N PRO A 275 7.59 29.49 4.38
CA PRO A 275 6.52 29.99 3.52
C PRO A 275 6.63 29.36 2.13
N THR A 276 6.76 28.04 2.04
CA THR A 276 6.87 27.36 0.75
C THR A 276 5.53 27.40 0.04
N PRO A 277 5.40 28.06 -1.13
CA PRO A 277 4.18 28.04 -1.92
C PRO A 277 3.88 26.61 -2.41
N PRO A 278 2.63 26.28 -2.81
CA PRO A 278 2.26 24.94 -3.25
C PRO A 278 3.16 24.36 -4.36
N SER A 279 3.70 25.22 -5.22
CA SER A 279 4.68 24.84 -6.26
C SER A 279 6.01 24.30 -5.70
N GLY A 280 6.40 24.72 -4.50
CA GLY A 280 7.61 24.22 -3.84
C GLY A 280 7.42 22.83 -3.21
N ILE A 281 6.19 22.39 -2.95
CA ILE A 281 5.90 21.04 -2.44
C ILE A 281 6.35 19.99 -3.45
N ARG A 282 5.89 20.12 -4.70
CA ARG A 282 6.24 19.22 -5.80
C ARG A 282 7.74 19.12 -5.98
N GLU A 283 8.42 20.27 -6.05
CA GLU A 283 9.85 20.32 -6.28
C GLU A 283 10.65 19.73 -5.09
N THR A 284 10.21 19.99 -3.86
CA THR A 284 10.83 19.41 -2.66
C THR A 284 10.64 17.89 -2.62
N GLY A 285 9.42 17.42 -2.83
CA GLY A 285 9.10 16.00 -2.84
C GLY A 285 9.82 15.26 -3.97
N ARG A 286 9.92 15.84 -5.16
CA ARG A 286 10.72 15.33 -6.27
C ARG A 286 12.19 15.16 -5.89
N ARG A 287 12.80 16.19 -5.30
CA ARG A 287 14.20 16.17 -4.87
C ARG A 287 14.46 15.08 -3.83
N HIS A 288 13.56 14.94 -2.86
CA HIS A 288 13.67 13.90 -1.83
C HIS A 288 13.57 12.49 -2.43
N LEU A 289 12.62 12.27 -3.35
CA LEU A 289 12.51 10.99 -4.04
C LEU A 289 13.74 10.68 -4.89
N GLU A 290 14.22 11.65 -5.69
CA GLU A 290 15.44 11.47 -6.48
C GLU A 290 16.68 11.22 -5.61
N GLN A 291 16.75 11.85 -4.44
CA GLN A 291 17.81 11.60 -3.48
C GLN A 291 17.74 10.16 -2.96
N LEU A 292 16.56 9.72 -2.51
CA LEU A 292 16.32 8.34 -2.08
C LEU A 292 16.73 7.34 -3.16
N GLU A 293 16.25 7.51 -4.40
CA GLU A 293 16.57 6.61 -5.50
C GLU A 293 18.09 6.55 -5.80
N ARG A 294 18.79 7.69 -5.71
CA ARG A 294 20.25 7.75 -5.85
C ARG A 294 20.99 7.04 -4.70
N GLU A 295 20.52 7.17 -3.47
CA GLU A 295 21.11 6.50 -2.30
C GLU A 295 20.91 4.98 -2.36
N LEU A 296 19.71 4.55 -2.75
CA LEU A 296 19.40 3.15 -3.00
C LEU A 296 20.28 2.59 -4.12
N TRP A 297 20.40 3.29 -5.25
CA TRP A 297 21.29 2.87 -6.35
C TRP A 297 22.75 2.72 -5.89
N ARG A 298 23.28 3.68 -5.14
CA ARG A 298 24.68 3.64 -4.68
C ARG A 298 24.98 2.48 -3.73
N SER A 299 23.99 2.04 -2.97
CA SER A 299 24.13 0.99 -1.96
C SER A 299 23.60 -0.38 -2.42
N ALA A 300 22.99 -0.45 -3.61
CA ALA A 300 22.46 -1.68 -4.16
C ALA A 300 23.59 -2.66 -4.53
N PRO A 301 23.39 -3.98 -4.33
CA PRO A 301 24.30 -4.99 -4.84
C PRO A 301 24.40 -4.92 -6.36
N LYS A 302 25.63 -5.00 -6.86
CA LYS A 302 25.89 -4.99 -8.30
C LYS A 302 25.27 -6.22 -8.94
N LEU A 303 24.48 -5.98 -9.97
CA LEU A 303 23.81 -6.99 -10.76
C LEU A 303 23.94 -6.61 -12.24
N SER A 304 24.14 -7.59 -13.11
CA SER A 304 24.40 -7.37 -14.54
C SER A 304 23.11 -7.46 -15.37
N ILE A 305 22.02 -6.86 -14.88
CA ILE A 305 20.71 -6.90 -15.57
C ILE A 305 20.46 -5.57 -16.28
N ARG A 306 19.78 -5.63 -17.42
CA ARG A 306 19.25 -4.44 -18.08
C ARG A 306 17.73 -4.48 -18.19
N VAL A 307 17.10 -3.35 -17.90
CA VAL A 307 15.65 -3.16 -17.99
C VAL A 307 15.40 -1.92 -18.84
N ALA A 308 14.68 -2.08 -19.96
CA ALA A 308 14.51 -1.03 -20.98
C ALA A 308 15.83 -0.33 -21.37
N GLY A 309 16.93 -1.09 -21.49
CA GLY A 309 18.25 -0.57 -21.83
C GLY A 309 19.04 0.07 -20.67
N ARG A 310 18.40 0.34 -19.52
CA ARG A 310 19.05 0.88 -18.31
C ARG A 310 19.70 -0.24 -17.51
N ARG A 311 20.77 0.06 -16.78
CA ARG A 311 21.37 -0.92 -15.85
C ARG A 311 20.50 -1.02 -14.60
N CYS A 312 20.24 -2.25 -14.16
CA CYS A 312 19.52 -2.52 -12.92
C CYS A 312 20.47 -3.16 -11.90
N GLN A 313 20.57 -2.55 -10.72
CA GLN A 313 21.22 -3.13 -9.54
C GLN A 313 20.16 -3.61 -8.57
N GLY A 314 20.44 -4.62 -7.76
CA GLY A 314 19.42 -5.17 -6.88
C GLY A 314 19.72 -6.56 -6.39
N GLN A 315 18.74 -7.15 -5.72
CA GLN A 315 18.87 -8.46 -5.12
C GLN A 315 17.53 -9.18 -5.00
N TRP A 316 17.58 -10.49 -5.22
CA TRP A 316 16.52 -11.43 -4.86
C TRP A 316 16.64 -11.85 -3.39
N VAL A 317 15.52 -11.85 -2.67
CA VAL A 317 15.41 -12.35 -1.30
C VAL A 317 14.21 -13.27 -1.17
N ARG A 318 14.30 -14.29 -0.32
CA ARG A 318 13.16 -15.14 0.00
C ARG A 318 12.13 -14.36 0.82
N THR A 319 10.86 -14.43 0.45
CA THR A 319 9.78 -13.78 1.21
C THR A 319 9.28 -14.64 2.36
N ASP A 320 9.60 -15.94 2.45
CA ASP A 320 9.27 -16.70 3.65
C ASP A 320 10.32 -16.52 4.75
N LEU A 321 9.95 -15.79 5.81
CA LEU A 321 10.76 -15.65 7.03
C LEU A 321 10.43 -16.72 8.07
N PHE A 322 9.33 -17.47 7.91
CA PHE A 322 8.74 -18.32 8.96
C PHE A 322 8.83 -19.81 8.66
N ALA A 323 8.98 -20.21 7.39
CA ALA A 323 9.18 -21.60 6.99
C ALA A 323 9.90 -21.72 5.63
N GLU A 324 10.06 -22.95 5.12
CA GLU A 324 10.51 -23.22 3.75
C GLU A 324 9.39 -22.95 2.73
N GLY A 325 8.90 -21.71 2.66
CA GLY A 325 8.13 -21.22 1.53
C GLY A 325 9.05 -20.86 0.37
N ALA A 326 8.59 -21.10 -0.84
CA ALA A 326 9.38 -20.86 -2.03
C ALA A 326 9.47 -19.37 -2.38
N GLY A 327 8.47 -18.56 -2.02
CA GLY A 327 8.33 -17.17 -2.44
C GLY A 327 9.60 -16.30 -2.40
N GLN A 328 9.72 -15.43 -3.39
CA GLN A 328 10.86 -14.56 -3.63
C GLN A 328 10.40 -13.14 -3.99
N LEU A 329 11.22 -12.16 -3.60
CA LEU A 329 11.07 -10.76 -3.90
C LEU A 329 12.36 -10.29 -4.56
N PHE A 330 12.24 -9.69 -5.74
CA PHE A 330 13.28 -8.86 -6.31
C PHE A 330 13.02 -7.40 -5.98
N PHE A 331 14.05 -6.74 -5.47
CA PHE A 331 14.09 -5.28 -5.40
C PHE A 331 15.25 -4.77 -6.24
N GLY A 332 14.92 -4.00 -7.26
CA GLY A 332 15.86 -3.42 -8.21
C GLY A 332 15.78 -1.91 -8.25
N VAL A 333 16.92 -1.29 -8.55
CA VAL A 333 17.07 0.15 -8.78
C VAL A 333 17.77 0.33 -10.12
N LEU A 334 17.24 1.21 -10.98
CA LEU A 334 17.80 1.56 -12.29
C LEU A 334 18.83 2.70 -12.15
N ASP A 335 19.81 2.74 -13.05
CA ASP A 335 20.82 3.83 -13.10
C ASP A 335 20.27 5.14 -13.63
N GLU A 336 19.21 5.08 -14.42
CA GLU A 336 18.49 6.21 -14.99
C GLU A 336 17.00 6.04 -14.78
N ALA A 337 16.29 7.16 -14.65
CA ALA A 337 14.84 7.14 -14.55
C ALA A 337 14.21 6.76 -15.90
N ILE A 338 13.10 6.05 -15.84
CA ILE A 338 12.22 5.82 -16.98
C ILE A 338 10.96 6.67 -16.82
N THR A 339 10.35 7.00 -17.96
CA THR A 339 9.07 7.69 -17.98
C THR A 339 7.94 6.75 -17.53
N VAL A 340 6.78 7.34 -17.26
CA VAL A 340 5.55 6.62 -16.90
C VAL A 340 5.17 5.59 -17.96
N ASP A 341 5.16 6.03 -19.21
CA ASP A 341 4.71 5.20 -20.33
C ASP A 341 5.70 4.05 -20.54
N GLU A 342 7.00 4.32 -20.41
CA GLU A 342 8.02 3.28 -20.40
C GLU A 342 7.84 2.33 -19.22
N ALA A 343 7.52 2.80 -18.01
CA ALA A 343 7.30 1.94 -16.85
C ALA A 343 6.12 0.98 -17.06
N VAL A 344 5.02 1.48 -17.62
CA VAL A 344 3.84 0.65 -17.97
C VAL A 344 4.20 -0.39 -19.05
N GLU A 345 4.93 0.02 -20.09
CA GLU A 345 5.37 -0.89 -21.15
C GLU A 345 6.33 -1.97 -20.62
N VAL A 346 7.30 -1.57 -19.79
CA VAL A 346 8.26 -2.47 -19.16
C VAL A 346 7.56 -3.45 -18.22
N ALA A 347 6.67 -2.97 -17.35
CA ALA A 347 5.90 -3.82 -16.46
C ALA A 347 5.10 -4.86 -17.26
N SER A 348 4.44 -4.43 -18.35
CA SER A 348 3.65 -5.31 -19.21
C SER A 348 4.50 -6.38 -19.90
N ARG A 349 5.65 -6.01 -20.46
CA ARG A 349 6.58 -6.96 -21.09
C ARG A 349 7.19 -7.93 -20.09
N LEU A 350 7.60 -7.45 -18.91
CA LEU A 350 8.12 -8.30 -17.86
C LEU A 350 7.07 -9.29 -17.37
N ARG A 351 5.84 -8.85 -17.11
CA ARG A 351 4.73 -9.74 -16.74
C ARG A 351 4.52 -10.83 -17.80
N ALA A 352 4.44 -10.46 -19.08
CA ALA A 352 4.28 -11.43 -20.16
C ALA A 352 5.44 -12.43 -20.26
N ARG A 353 6.68 -11.97 -20.10
CA ARG A 353 7.88 -12.82 -20.12
C ARG A 353 7.90 -13.80 -18.94
N LEU A 354 7.69 -13.28 -17.72
CA LEU A 354 7.72 -14.09 -16.50
C LEU A 354 6.56 -15.09 -16.47
N ALA A 355 5.37 -14.69 -16.94
CA ALA A 355 4.24 -15.58 -17.17
C ALA A 355 4.62 -16.77 -18.08
N ALA A 356 5.23 -16.51 -19.25
CA ALA A 356 5.65 -17.57 -20.16
C ALA A 356 6.63 -18.56 -19.51
N VAL A 357 7.60 -18.04 -18.76
CA VAL A 357 8.62 -18.85 -18.07
C VAL A 357 8.03 -19.68 -16.93
N THR A 358 7.08 -19.13 -16.18
CA THR A 358 6.32 -19.85 -15.17
C THR A 358 5.52 -20.99 -15.80
N ALA A 359 4.86 -20.76 -16.95
CA ALA A 359 4.13 -21.80 -17.68
C ALA A 359 5.02 -23.00 -18.03
N GLU A 360 6.20 -22.71 -18.60
CA GLU A 360 7.16 -23.73 -18.99
C GLU A 360 7.67 -24.52 -17.78
N ALA A 361 8.00 -23.84 -16.68
CA ALA A 361 8.53 -24.45 -15.46
C ALA A 361 7.53 -25.39 -14.77
N VAL A 362 6.23 -25.07 -14.81
CA VAL A 362 5.17 -25.92 -14.24
C VAL A 362 4.84 -27.12 -15.15
N GLY A 363 5.55 -27.29 -16.27
CA GLY A 363 5.41 -28.45 -17.15
C GLY A 363 4.13 -28.41 -17.99
N TRP A 364 3.59 -27.22 -18.26
CA TRP A 364 2.45 -27.04 -19.16
C TRP A 364 2.85 -27.29 -20.61
N SER A 365 2.95 -28.57 -20.97
CA SER A 365 3.15 -29.03 -22.34
C SER A 365 1.84 -29.59 -22.90
N ARG A 366 1.19 -28.82 -23.79
CA ARG A 366 0.11 -29.18 -24.73
C ARG A 366 -1.32 -29.43 -24.21
N ARG A 367 -2.26 -28.79 -24.93
CA ARG A 367 -3.73 -29.00 -24.98
C ARG A 367 -4.54 -28.61 -23.75
N VAL A 368 -4.46 -27.34 -23.36
CA VAL A 368 -5.61 -26.68 -22.73
C VAL A 368 -6.12 -25.67 -23.77
N ASP A 369 -7.41 -25.73 -24.07
CA ASP A 369 -8.04 -24.84 -25.05
C ASP A 369 -7.74 -23.39 -24.68
N MET A 370 -7.11 -22.64 -25.59
CA MET A 370 -6.74 -21.22 -25.42
C MET A 370 -7.95 -20.29 -25.19
N HIS A 371 -9.17 -20.84 -25.09
CA HIS A 371 -10.40 -20.11 -24.82
C HIS A 371 -10.80 -20.13 -23.34
N ASP A 372 -10.13 -20.92 -22.49
CA ASP A 372 -10.36 -20.86 -21.04
C ASP A 372 -9.52 -19.72 -20.46
N LYS A 373 -10.15 -18.54 -20.33
CA LYS A 373 -9.51 -17.30 -19.86
C LYS A 373 -8.92 -17.41 -18.46
N ASN A 374 -9.34 -18.40 -17.67
CA ASN A 374 -8.95 -18.60 -16.28
C ASN A 374 -7.54 -19.18 -16.10
N VAL A 375 -6.93 -19.70 -17.17
CA VAL A 375 -5.62 -20.36 -17.14
C VAL A 375 -4.45 -19.39 -16.95
N TRP A 376 -4.57 -18.17 -17.49
CA TRP A 376 -3.57 -17.13 -17.30
C TRP A 376 -3.66 -16.46 -15.92
N ASP A 377 -4.80 -16.63 -15.22
CA ASP A 377 -5.03 -16.11 -13.87
C ASP A 377 -4.27 -16.92 -12.79
N GLU A 378 -3.78 -18.13 -13.10
CA GLU A 378 -2.95 -18.93 -12.19
C GLU A 378 -1.48 -18.49 -12.13
N MET A 379 -1.04 -17.57 -13.01
CA MET A 379 0.35 -17.08 -13.02
C MET A 379 0.53 -15.91 -12.05
N ARG A 380 1.18 -16.19 -10.92
CA ARG A 380 1.17 -15.31 -9.75
C ARG A 380 2.32 -14.30 -9.66
N VAL A 381 3.24 -14.29 -10.62
CA VAL A 381 4.37 -13.36 -10.59
C VAL A 381 3.88 -11.95 -10.88
N THR A 382 3.98 -11.07 -9.89
CA THR A 382 3.58 -9.67 -10.03
C THR A 382 4.79 -8.76 -10.19
N VAL A 383 4.63 -7.73 -11.01
CA VAL A 383 5.69 -6.75 -11.32
C VAL A 383 5.15 -5.36 -11.13
N ALA A 384 5.90 -4.51 -10.44
CA ALA A 384 5.68 -3.08 -10.35
C ALA A 384 6.96 -2.34 -10.78
N VAL A 385 6.78 -1.35 -11.64
CA VAL A 385 7.89 -0.52 -12.15
C VAL A 385 7.52 0.94 -11.94
N TYR A 386 8.45 1.68 -11.36
CA TYR A 386 8.35 3.12 -11.14
C TYR A 386 9.56 3.81 -11.81
N SER A 387 9.72 5.12 -11.57
CA SER A 387 10.82 5.96 -12.08
C SER A 387 12.16 5.22 -12.13
N ARG A 388 12.72 4.82 -10.98
CA ARG A 388 13.96 4.01 -10.94
C ARG A 388 13.79 2.69 -10.21
N ILE A 389 12.60 2.38 -9.71
CA ILE A 389 12.38 1.21 -8.86
C ILE A 389 11.70 0.09 -9.64
N LEU A 390 12.23 -1.11 -9.52
CA LEU A 390 11.63 -2.35 -10.01
C LEU A 390 11.37 -3.29 -8.83
N VAL A 391 10.13 -3.74 -8.70
CA VAL A 391 9.73 -4.76 -7.73
C VAL A 391 9.12 -5.93 -8.49
N VAL A 392 9.63 -7.13 -8.21
CA VAL A 392 9.04 -8.39 -8.70
C VAL A 392 8.73 -9.25 -7.50
N VAL A 393 7.49 -9.72 -7.39
CA VAL A 393 7.07 -10.67 -6.36
C VAL A 393 6.71 -11.97 -7.05
N ASP A 394 7.45 -13.02 -6.73
CA ASP A 394 7.19 -14.38 -7.17
C ASP A 394 6.76 -15.19 -5.94
N PRO A 395 5.47 -15.43 -5.71
CA PRO A 395 5.02 -16.12 -4.51
C PRO A 395 5.39 -17.61 -4.49
N ASP A 396 5.69 -18.20 -5.65
CA ASP A 396 5.98 -19.62 -5.80
C ASP A 396 7.49 -19.91 -5.89
N GLY A 397 8.33 -18.87 -5.97
CA GLY A 397 9.78 -19.00 -5.83
C GLY A 397 10.48 -19.78 -6.93
N ILE A 398 9.95 -19.69 -8.14
CA ILE A 398 10.36 -20.47 -9.28
C ILE A 398 11.73 -19.97 -9.75
N SER A 399 12.76 -20.82 -9.68
CA SER A 399 14.13 -20.46 -10.04
C SER A 399 14.26 -19.86 -11.45
N SER A 400 13.46 -20.32 -12.41
CA SER A 400 13.49 -19.81 -13.79
C SER A 400 12.98 -18.37 -13.91
N VAL A 401 12.12 -17.89 -13.00
CA VAL A 401 11.69 -16.47 -12.96
C VAL A 401 12.89 -15.56 -12.70
N ARG A 402 13.79 -15.98 -11.82
CA ARG A 402 15.03 -15.26 -11.52
C ARG A 402 15.99 -15.25 -12.70
N GLU A 403 16.11 -16.35 -13.43
CA GLU A 403 16.92 -16.46 -14.64
C GLU A 403 16.36 -15.60 -15.77
N ALA A 404 15.03 -15.64 -15.97
CA ALA A 404 14.35 -14.86 -16.98
C ALA A 404 14.40 -13.35 -16.78
N LEU A 405 14.54 -12.89 -15.52
CA LEU A 405 14.83 -11.49 -15.25
C LEU A 405 16.29 -11.13 -15.53
N ALA A 406 17.20 -12.11 -15.45
CA ALA A 406 18.62 -11.90 -15.69
C ALA A 406 18.97 -11.74 -17.17
N ASP A 407 18.29 -12.53 -18.00
CA ASP A 407 18.28 -12.46 -19.46
C ASP A 407 17.39 -11.33 -19.99
#